data_AF-A0A926CN57-F1
#
_entry.id   AF-A0A926CN57-F1
#
_cell.length_a   1.000
_cell.length_b   1.000
_cell.length_c   1.000
_cell.angle_alpha   90.00
_cell.angle_beta   90.00
_cell.angle_gamma   90.00
#
_symmetry.space_group_name_H-M   'P 1'
#
loop_
_entity.id
_entity.type
_entity.pdbx_description
1 polymer ?
#
loop_
_entity_poly.entity_id
_entity_poly.type
_entity_poly.pdbx_seq_one_letter_code
_entity_poly.pdbx_strand_id
1 'polypeptide(L)'
;MFSLLLLAALTAPAAYQSSIEQWRLEREAKLKAEDGWLSLSGLSWLAEGENRIGSAVGASVQLPAGSPEKAGILARTGRNVKFRADEATPVRVSGKEVREYDLKTDKSGHADILEIGRLRLHVIERGSKLGVRMKDP
;
A
#
# COMPACT_ATOMS: atom_id res chain seq x y z
N MET A 1 -46.61 -22.28 33.47
CA MET A 1 -46.00 -22.71 32.19
C MET A 1 -46.74 -21.96 31.10
N PHE A 2 -46.21 -21.05 30.29
CA PHE A 2 -44.87 -20.68 29.88
C PHE A 2 -44.93 -19.16 29.65
N SER A 3 -44.23 -18.36 30.45
CA SER A 3 -44.06 -16.93 30.20
C SER A 3 -42.56 -16.67 30.08
N LEU A 4 -42.04 -16.78 28.86
CA LEU A 4 -40.67 -16.39 28.53
C LEU A 4 -40.48 -16.31 27.00
N LEU A 5 -41.20 -15.42 26.31
CA LEU A 5 -40.99 -15.19 24.87
C LEU A 5 -41.26 -13.74 24.45
N LEU A 6 -40.96 -12.77 25.32
CA LEU A 6 -41.12 -11.34 25.01
C LEU A 6 -39.93 -10.47 25.43
N LEU A 7 -38.70 -11.01 25.46
CA LEU A 7 -37.49 -10.24 25.73
C LEU A 7 -36.46 -10.23 24.58
N ALA A 8 -36.65 -11.05 23.54
CA ALA A 8 -35.72 -11.14 22.41
C ALA A 8 -35.94 -10.05 21.33
N ALA A 9 -37.14 -9.48 21.25
CA ALA A 9 -37.49 -8.52 20.17
C ALA A 9 -37.04 -7.08 20.44
N LEU A 10 -36.85 -6.69 21.71
CA LEU A 10 -36.45 -5.32 22.10
C LEU A 10 -34.92 -5.12 22.11
N THR A 11 -34.14 -6.21 22.15
CA THR A 11 -32.67 -6.16 22.19
C THR A 11 -32.03 -6.24 20.81
N ALA A 12 -32.72 -6.79 19.80
CA ALA A 12 -32.20 -6.90 18.43
C ALA A 12 -31.89 -5.54 17.78
N PRO A 13 -32.72 -4.47 17.92
CA PRO A 13 -32.39 -3.15 17.40
C PRO A 13 -31.17 -2.53 18.08
N ALA A 14 -31.04 -2.68 19.40
CA ALA A 14 -29.92 -2.13 20.17
C ALA A 14 -28.60 -2.89 19.91
N ALA A 15 -28.65 -4.21 19.79
CA ALA A 15 -27.51 -5.03 19.41
C ALA A 15 -27.05 -4.74 17.97
N TYR A 16 -27.99 -4.56 17.05
CA TYR A 16 -27.68 -4.16 15.68
C TYR A 16 -27.03 -2.78 15.63
N GLN A 17 -27.60 -1.77 16.30
CA GLN A 17 -27.01 -0.44 16.39
C GLN A 17 -25.58 -0.49 16.97
N SER A 18 -25.37 -1.24 18.05
CA SER A 18 -24.05 -1.43 18.65
C SER A 18 -23.06 -2.07 17.68
N SER A 19 -23.49 -3.06 16.90
CA SER A 19 -22.64 -3.72 15.88
C SER A 19 -22.25 -2.77 14.74
N ILE A 20 -23.15 -1.85 14.34
CA ILE A 20 -22.87 -0.84 13.32
C ILE A 20 -21.89 0.20 13.83
N GLU A 21 -22.03 0.66 15.08
CA GLU A 21 -21.07 1.60 15.69
C GLU A 21 -19.68 0.97 15.86
N GLN A 22 -19.61 -0.29 16.30
CA GLN A 22 -18.34 -1.02 16.36
C GLN A 22 -17.68 -1.14 14.98
N TRP A 23 -18.44 -1.55 13.96
CA TRP A 23 -17.94 -1.61 12.59
C TRP A 23 -17.45 -0.25 12.10
N ARG A 24 -18.17 0.85 12.42
CA ARG A 24 -17.76 2.20 12.04
C ARG A 24 -16.43 2.57 12.68
N LEU A 25 -16.26 2.33 13.99
CA LEU A 25 -15.02 2.62 14.70
C LEU A 25 -13.85 1.81 14.14
N GLU A 26 -14.04 0.51 13.91
CA GLU A 26 -13.01 -0.34 13.30
C GLU A 26 -12.65 0.12 11.88
N ARG A 27 -13.65 0.50 11.09
CA ARG A 27 -13.45 0.98 9.73
C ARG A 27 -12.69 2.30 9.72
N GLU A 28 -13.07 3.24 10.58
CA GLU A 28 -12.40 4.53 10.72
C GLU A 28 -10.94 4.36 11.17
N ALA A 29 -10.69 3.50 12.16
CA ALA A 29 -9.33 3.18 12.61
C ALA A 29 -8.48 2.61 11.45
N LYS A 30 -9.03 1.67 10.66
CA LYS A 30 -8.34 1.11 9.48
C LYS A 30 -8.10 2.15 8.37
N LEU A 31 -9.01 3.11 8.19
CA LEU A 31 -8.85 4.17 7.19
C LEU A 31 -7.74 5.15 7.59
N LYS A 32 -7.65 5.48 8.89
CA LYS A 32 -6.70 6.44 9.48
C LYS A 32 -5.34 5.83 9.86
N ALA A 33 -5.16 4.52 9.75
CA ALA A 33 -3.88 3.87 9.99
C ALA A 33 -2.77 4.43 9.08
N GLU A 34 -1.51 4.30 9.50
CA GLU A 34 -0.32 4.75 8.74
C GLU A 34 -0.31 4.16 7.32
N ASP A 35 -0.62 2.87 7.22
CA ASP A 35 -0.79 2.14 5.96
C ASP A 35 -2.27 2.04 5.54
N GLY A 36 -3.13 2.90 6.07
CA GLY A 36 -4.56 2.95 5.76
C GLY A 36 -4.85 3.35 4.32
N TRP A 37 -6.13 3.35 3.95
CA TRP A 37 -6.53 3.78 2.60
C TRP A 37 -6.27 5.27 2.37
N LEU A 38 -6.38 6.10 3.42
CA LEU A 38 -6.25 7.54 3.31
C LEU A 38 -4.80 8.02 3.11
N SER A 39 -3.80 7.17 3.35
CA SER A 39 -2.41 7.51 3.05
C SER A 39 -2.03 7.29 1.59
N LEU A 40 -2.95 6.80 0.74
CA LEU A 40 -2.66 6.61 -0.68
C LEU A 40 -2.40 7.95 -1.39
N SER A 41 -1.21 8.07 -1.98
CA SER A 41 -0.72 9.33 -2.58
C SER A 41 -0.32 9.20 -4.05
N GLY A 42 -0.28 7.98 -4.62
CA GLY A 42 0.03 7.83 -6.04
C GLY A 42 -0.20 6.44 -6.64
N LEU A 43 -0.33 6.41 -7.96
CA LEU A 43 -0.34 5.21 -8.78
C LEU A 43 0.44 5.49 -10.07
N SER A 44 1.46 4.67 -10.35
CA SER A 44 2.25 4.74 -11.59
C SER A 44 2.24 3.37 -12.28
N TRP A 45 1.90 3.31 -13.57
CA TRP A 45 1.96 2.05 -14.32
C TRP A 45 3.39 1.80 -14.82
N LEU A 46 3.86 0.57 -14.68
CA LEU A 46 5.20 0.17 -15.12
C LEU A 46 5.20 -0.22 -16.59
N ALA A 47 6.10 0.38 -17.36
CA ALA A 47 6.48 -0.10 -18.68
C ALA A 47 7.40 -1.33 -18.57
N GLU A 48 7.52 -2.11 -19.63
CA GLU A 48 8.55 -3.16 -19.71
C GLU A 48 9.95 -2.52 -19.68
N GLY A 49 10.92 -3.17 -19.04
CA GLY A 49 12.26 -2.62 -18.87
C GLY A 49 12.39 -1.67 -17.67
N GLU A 50 13.24 -0.66 -17.79
CA GLU A 50 13.60 0.23 -16.68
C GLU A 50 12.58 1.35 -16.45
N ASN A 51 12.09 1.46 -15.22
CA ASN A 51 11.22 2.53 -14.76
C ASN A 51 11.94 3.30 -13.64
N ARG A 52 12.23 4.58 -13.87
CA ARG A 52 12.97 5.40 -12.90
C ARG A 52 12.05 5.85 -11.77
N ILE A 53 12.53 5.78 -10.54
CA ILE A 53 11.85 6.29 -9.34
C ILE A 53 12.64 7.50 -8.81
N GLY A 54 11.95 8.59 -8.53
CA GLY A 54 12.55 9.77 -7.92
C GLY A 54 11.70 11.03 -8.09
N SER A 55 12.14 12.14 -7.51
CA SER A 55 11.50 13.45 -7.67
C SER A 55 11.94 14.20 -8.93
N ALA A 56 12.95 13.69 -9.67
CA ALA A 56 13.36 14.27 -10.94
C ALA A 56 12.20 14.34 -11.94
N VAL A 57 12.15 15.41 -12.73
CA VAL A 57 11.12 15.62 -13.75
C VAL A 57 11.14 14.48 -14.77
N GLY A 58 9.98 13.86 -14.98
CA GLY A 58 9.81 12.78 -15.97
C GLY A 58 10.23 11.40 -15.45
N ALA A 59 10.43 11.23 -14.14
CA ALA A 59 10.56 9.90 -13.55
C ALA A 59 9.29 9.07 -13.84
N SER A 60 9.48 7.80 -14.18
CA SER A 60 8.36 6.87 -14.46
C SER A 60 7.47 6.68 -13.24
N VAL A 61 8.07 6.66 -12.05
CA VAL A 61 7.40 6.71 -10.76
C VAL A 61 7.81 8.00 -10.07
N GLN A 62 6.97 9.01 -10.24
CA GLN A 62 7.22 10.36 -9.74
C GLN A 62 7.00 10.42 -8.23
N LEU A 63 8.06 10.73 -7.48
CA LEU A 63 7.99 11.00 -6.04
C LEU A 63 7.67 12.49 -5.79
N PRO A 64 7.02 12.82 -4.66
CA PRO A 64 6.75 14.21 -4.28
C PRO A 64 8.04 14.99 -3.99
N ALA A 65 7.93 16.32 -4.04
CA ALA A 65 9.02 17.22 -3.68
C ALA A 65 9.57 16.93 -2.27
N GLY A 66 10.87 17.12 -2.08
CA GLY A 66 11.57 16.74 -0.85
C GLY A 66 12.02 15.27 -0.80
N SER A 67 11.59 14.44 -1.75
CA SER A 67 12.16 13.09 -1.97
C SER A 67 13.45 13.15 -2.81
N PRO A 68 14.31 12.12 -2.76
CA PRO A 68 15.50 12.04 -3.61
C PRO A 68 15.16 12.18 -5.10
N GLU A 69 15.95 12.97 -5.84
CA GLU A 69 15.78 13.12 -7.30
C GLU A 69 15.92 11.79 -8.04
N LYS A 70 16.83 10.94 -7.57
CA LYS A 70 17.05 9.57 -8.04
C LYS A 70 16.99 8.65 -6.84
N ALA A 71 15.88 7.93 -6.69
CA ALA A 71 15.74 6.94 -5.63
C ALA A 71 16.15 5.54 -6.10
N GLY A 72 15.96 5.25 -7.39
CA GLY A 72 16.35 3.98 -7.98
C GLY A 72 15.60 3.65 -9.27
N ILE A 73 15.63 2.38 -9.64
CA ILE A 73 15.01 1.83 -10.85
C ILE A 73 14.20 0.58 -10.50
N LEU A 74 12.99 0.48 -11.05
CA LEU A 74 12.23 -0.76 -11.15
C LEU A 74 12.43 -1.35 -12.54
N ALA A 75 13.21 -2.42 -12.62
CA ALA A 75 13.38 -3.20 -13.83
C ALA A 75 12.26 -4.25 -13.92
N ARG A 76 11.32 -4.05 -14.84
CA ARG A 76 10.24 -4.98 -15.10
C ARG A 76 10.63 -5.94 -16.22
N THR A 77 10.51 -7.24 -15.95
CA THR A 77 10.62 -8.32 -16.94
C THR A 77 9.37 -9.19 -16.86
N GLY A 78 8.43 -9.00 -17.79
CA GLY A 78 7.12 -9.63 -17.74
C GLY A 78 6.33 -9.25 -16.49
N ARG A 79 6.13 -10.23 -15.59
CA ARG A 79 5.47 -10.03 -14.28
C ARG A 79 6.43 -9.82 -13.11
N ASN A 80 7.73 -9.98 -13.35
CA ASN A 80 8.75 -9.81 -12.32
C ASN A 80 9.19 -8.36 -12.28
N VAL A 81 9.42 -7.83 -11.07
CA VAL A 81 9.93 -6.48 -10.87
C VAL A 81 11.11 -6.55 -9.90
N LYS A 82 12.28 -6.16 -10.39
CA LYS A 82 13.48 -6.00 -9.57
C LYS A 82 13.71 -4.53 -9.28
N PHE A 83 13.86 -4.18 -8.01
CA PHE A 83 14.30 -2.87 -7.58
C PHE A 83 15.83 -2.80 -7.52
N ARG A 84 16.38 -1.65 -7.91
CA ARG A 84 17.80 -1.27 -7.72
C ARG A 84 17.86 0.15 -7.17
N ALA A 85 18.48 0.33 -6.01
CA ALA A 85 18.64 1.62 -5.36
C ALA A 85 19.68 2.50 -6.08
N ASP A 86 19.46 3.81 -6.08
CA ASP A 86 20.51 4.78 -6.42
C ASP A 86 21.60 4.80 -5.34
N GLU A 87 22.87 5.04 -5.68
CA GLU A 87 24.02 4.99 -4.75
C GLU A 87 23.82 5.79 -3.46
N ALA A 88 23.26 6.99 -3.56
CA ALA A 88 23.13 7.89 -2.43
C ALA A 88 21.80 7.73 -1.65
N THR A 89 20.89 6.87 -2.12
CA THR A 89 19.56 6.75 -1.53
C THR A 89 19.45 5.51 -0.63
N PRO A 90 19.23 5.69 0.69
CA PRO A 90 18.92 4.58 1.58
C PRO A 90 17.49 4.10 1.30
N VAL A 91 17.35 2.80 1.04
CA VAL A 91 16.07 2.16 0.77
C VAL A 91 15.97 0.89 1.58
N ARG A 92 14.78 0.64 2.15
CA ARG A 92 14.51 -0.57 2.92
C ARG A 92 13.38 -1.39 2.32
N VAL A 93 13.42 -2.69 2.58
CA VAL A 93 12.29 -3.59 2.39
C VAL A 93 12.10 -4.36 3.68
N SER A 94 10.90 -4.27 4.26
CA SER A 94 10.59 -4.86 5.57
C SER A 94 11.60 -4.44 6.66
N GLY A 95 11.94 -3.15 6.70
CA GLY A 95 12.88 -2.58 7.67
C GLY A 95 14.37 -2.90 7.44
N LYS A 96 14.72 -3.71 6.44
CA LYS A 96 16.12 -4.05 6.11
C LYS A 96 16.62 -3.24 4.94
N GLU A 97 17.80 -2.66 5.04
CA GLU A 97 18.43 -1.94 3.94
C GLU A 97 18.76 -2.87 2.77
N VAL A 98 18.46 -2.41 1.56
CA VAL A 98 18.67 -3.17 0.32
C VAL A 98 19.26 -2.28 -0.77
N ARG A 99 20.13 -2.87 -1.60
CA ARG A 99 20.63 -2.24 -2.84
C ARG A 99 19.92 -2.80 -4.06
N GLU A 100 19.63 -4.09 -4.06
CA GLU A 100 18.79 -4.75 -5.06
C GLU A 100 17.78 -5.67 -4.36
N TYR A 101 16.59 -5.81 -4.93
CA TYR A 101 15.54 -6.67 -4.37
C TYR A 101 14.53 -7.12 -5.43
N ASP A 102 14.21 -8.41 -5.48
CA ASP A 102 13.12 -8.95 -6.30
C ASP A 102 11.79 -8.80 -5.54
N LEU A 103 10.91 -7.90 -6.00
CA LEU A 103 9.69 -7.52 -5.30
C LEU A 103 8.55 -8.50 -5.56
N LYS A 104 7.92 -8.98 -4.49
CA LYS A 104 6.61 -9.65 -4.54
C LYS A 104 5.51 -8.62 -4.74
N THR A 105 4.59 -8.94 -5.64
CA THR A 105 3.41 -8.13 -5.93
C THR A 105 2.27 -8.41 -4.94
N ASP A 106 1.22 -7.58 -4.98
CA ASP A 106 0.01 -7.78 -4.18
C ASP A 106 -0.81 -9.03 -4.54
N LYS A 107 -0.46 -9.73 -5.63
CA LYS A 107 -1.15 -10.96 -6.04
C LYS A 107 -1.00 -12.11 -5.03
N SER A 108 0.08 -12.13 -4.26
CA SER A 108 0.27 -13.10 -3.17
C SER A 108 -0.58 -12.80 -1.92
N GLY A 109 -1.29 -11.66 -1.92
CA GLY A 109 -1.94 -11.09 -0.73
C GLY A 109 -0.98 -10.32 0.18
N HIS A 110 0.33 -10.45 0.00
CA HIS A 110 1.37 -9.84 0.83
C HIS A 110 2.48 -9.28 -0.08
N ALA A 111 2.26 -8.07 -0.58
CA ALA A 111 3.26 -7.37 -1.38
C ALA A 111 4.44 -6.95 -0.51
N ASP A 112 5.65 -6.95 -1.09
CA ASP A 112 6.79 -6.33 -0.42
C ASP A 112 6.63 -4.81 -0.44
N ILE A 113 6.95 -4.18 0.70
CA ILE A 113 6.91 -2.72 0.84
C ILE A 113 8.33 -2.18 0.71
N LEU A 114 8.51 -1.36 -0.31
CA LEU A 114 9.70 -0.55 -0.53
C LEU A 114 9.55 0.77 0.24
N GLU A 115 10.51 1.04 1.12
CA GLU A 115 10.53 2.21 2.00
C GLU A 115 11.60 3.19 1.51
N ILE A 116 11.16 4.37 1.05
CA ILE A 116 12.03 5.46 0.61
C ILE A 116 11.70 6.67 1.48
N GLY A 117 12.51 6.90 2.51
CA GLY A 117 12.17 7.85 3.57
C GLY A 117 10.84 7.47 4.26
N ARG A 118 9.87 8.39 4.28
CA ARG A 118 8.52 8.11 4.82
C ARG A 118 7.60 7.39 3.85
N LEU A 119 7.93 7.39 2.55
CA LEU A 119 7.07 6.83 1.54
C LEU A 119 7.08 5.30 1.61
N ARG A 120 5.92 4.71 1.31
CA ARG A 120 5.72 3.27 1.22
C ARG A 120 5.22 2.93 -0.17
N LEU A 121 6.00 2.16 -0.92
CA LEU A 121 5.67 1.79 -2.30
C LEU A 121 5.54 0.27 -2.39
N HIS A 122 4.58 -0.22 -3.15
CA HIS A 122 4.46 -1.65 -3.45
C HIS A 122 3.92 -1.88 -4.86
N VAL A 123 4.27 -3.02 -5.43
CA VAL A 123 3.85 -3.38 -6.79
C VAL A 123 2.49 -4.06 -6.76
N ILE A 124 1.58 -3.62 -7.62
CA ILE A 124 0.23 -4.14 -7.75
C ILE A 124 0.00 -4.78 -9.12
N GLU A 125 -0.80 -5.85 -9.15
CA GLU A 125 -1.22 -6.54 -10.37
C GLU A 125 -2.67 -6.21 -10.73
N ARG A 126 -2.91 -5.59 -11.89
CA ARG A 126 -4.28 -5.32 -12.37
C ARG A 126 -4.43 -5.80 -13.81
N GLY A 127 -5.09 -6.94 -13.99
CA GLY A 127 -5.11 -7.64 -15.27
C GLY A 127 -3.69 -7.90 -15.78
N SER A 128 -3.42 -7.54 -17.03
CA SER A 128 -2.10 -7.64 -17.65
C SER A 128 -1.10 -6.55 -17.25
N LYS A 129 -1.53 -5.53 -16.49
CA LYS A 129 -0.68 -4.41 -16.08
C LYS A 129 -0.04 -4.64 -14.71
N LEU A 130 1.14 -4.06 -14.54
CA LEU A 130 1.82 -3.88 -13.25
C LEU A 130 1.88 -2.39 -12.95
N GLY A 131 1.56 -2.02 -11.72
CA GLY A 131 1.67 -0.64 -11.26
C GLY A 131 2.39 -0.56 -9.92
N VAL A 132 2.81 0.63 -9.54
CA VAL A 132 3.35 0.96 -8.23
C VAL A 132 2.33 1.83 -7.53
N ARG A 133 1.89 1.37 -6.38
CA ARG A 133 1.03 2.13 -5.48
C ARG A 133 1.90 2.76 -4.41
N MET A 134 1.77 4.07 -4.26
CA MET A 134 2.49 4.86 -3.28
C MET A 134 1.54 5.28 -2.16
N LYS A 135 2.05 5.18 -0.93
CA LYS A 135 1.45 5.76 0.26
C LYS A 135 2.41 6.75 0.90
N ASP A 136 1.85 7.83 1.40
CA ASP A 136 2.50 8.83 2.23
C ASP A 136 1.70 8.91 3.54
N PRO A 137 2.17 8.24 4.60
CA PRO A 137 1.47 8.19 5.87
C PRO A 137 1.31 9.52 6.61
#